data_AF-A0A1F2RAH1-F1
#
_entry.id   AF-A0A1F2RAH1-F1
#
_cell.length_a   1.000
_cell.length_b   1.000
_cell.length_c   1.000
_cell.angle_alpha   90.00
_cell.angle_beta   90.00
_cell.angle_gamma   90.00
#
_symmetry.space_group_name_H-M   'P 1'
#
loop_
_entity.id
_entity.type
_entity.pdbx_description
1 polymer ?
#
loop_
_entity_poly.entity_id
_entity_poly.type
_entity_poly.pdbx_seq_one_letter_code
_entity_poly.pdbx_strand_id
1 'polypeptide(L)' 'MKTDELSQPSTCPFCGSSKIAAASGKVDAATYWRCEACGELWNLDRLHASSNRYNDRPRWT' A
#
# COMPACT_ATOMS: atom_id res chain seq x y z
N MET A 1 -20.26 -11.78 9.83
CA MET A 1 -19.70 -10.44 9.59
C MET A 1 -18.19 -10.56 9.75
N LYS A 2 -17.45 -10.84 8.67
CA LYS A 2 -15.99 -10.82 8.73
C LYS A 2 -15.60 -9.39 8.36
N THR A 3 -15.36 -8.57 9.36
CA THR A 3 -14.63 -7.32 9.16
C THR A 3 -13.20 -7.77 8.90
N ASP A 4 -12.88 -7.99 7.63
CA ASP A 4 -11.54 -8.30 7.18
C ASP A 4 -10.66 -7.15 7.66
N GLU A 5 -9.78 -7.44 8.61
CA GLU A 5 -8.79 -6.51 9.16
C GLU A 5 -7.73 -6.24 8.10
N LEU A 6 -8.16 -5.64 7.00
CA LEU A 6 -7.33 -5.27 5.88
C LEU A 6 -6.22 -4.39 6.41
N SER A 7 -5.04 -5.01 6.47
CA SER A 7 -3.94 -4.56 7.30
C SER A 7 -3.57 -3.15 6.92
N GLN A 8 -3.97 -2.20 7.76
CA GLN A 8 -3.58 -0.81 7.61
C GLN A 8 -2.05 -0.77 7.54
N PRO A 9 -1.47 -0.12 6.51
CA PRO A 9 -0.03 -0.03 6.42
C PRO A 9 0.47 0.74 7.64
N SER A 10 1.42 0.15 8.37
CA SER A 10 2.09 0.81 9.50
C SER A 10 3.07 1.87 9.02
N THR A 11 3.54 1.76 7.78
CA THR A 11 4.66 2.54 7.26
C THR A 11 4.51 2.85 5.78
N CYS A 12 4.91 4.05 5.37
CA CYS A 12 4.95 4.47 3.98
C CYS A 12 6.06 3.70 3.24
N PRO A 13 5.76 2.98 2.15
CA PRO A 13 6.76 2.18 1.45
C PRO A 13 7.78 3.03 0.66
N PHE A 14 7.54 4.34 0.51
CA PHE A 14 8.40 5.24 -0.26
C PHE A 14 9.41 5.99 0.61
N CYS A 15 8.99 6.43 1.80
CA CYS A 15 9.82 7.26 2.68
C CYS A 15 10.04 6.65 4.08
N GLY A 16 9.36 5.56 4.43
CA GLY A 16 9.48 4.90 5.73
C GLY A 16 8.78 5.64 6.88
N SER A 17 8.00 6.68 6.62
CA SER A 17 7.25 7.40 7.67
C SER A 17 5.99 6.65 8.11
N SER A 18 5.65 6.74 9.39
CA SER A 18 4.44 6.17 9.99
C SER A 18 3.21 7.10 9.91
N LYS A 19 3.39 8.34 9.41
CA LYS A 19 2.30 9.31 9.26
C LYS A 19 1.48 9.01 8.01
N ILE A 20 0.43 8.21 8.16
CA ILE A 20 -0.39 7.70 7.05
C ILE A 20 -1.86 7.93 7.37
N ALA A 21 -2.57 8.51 6.42
CA ALA A 21 -4.01 8.72 6.48
C ALA A 21 -4.72 7.84 5.43
N ALA A 22 -5.81 7.20 5.82
CA ALA A 22 -6.72 6.55 4.89
C ALA A 22 -7.54 7.63 4.16
N ALA A 23 -7.69 7.50 2.84
CA ALA A 23 -8.56 8.40 2.07
C ALA A 23 -10.06 8.10 2.26
N SER A 24 -10.40 6.96 2.88
CA SER A 24 -11.78 6.49 3.07
C SER A 24 -12.01 6.05 4.52
N GLY A 25 -13.22 6.31 5.04
CA GLY A 25 -13.65 5.84 6.36
C GLY A 25 -13.99 4.34 6.40
N LYS A 26 -14.12 3.70 5.23
CA LYS A 26 -14.13 2.24 5.11
C LYS A 26 -12.79 1.81 4.55
N VAL A 27 -12.10 0.95 5.28
CA VAL A 27 -10.85 0.33 4.84
C VAL A 27 -11.21 -0.96 4.12
N ASP A 28 -10.95 -0.96 2.82
CA ASP A 28 -11.10 -2.07 1.89
C ASP A 28 -9.79 -2.28 1.10
N ALA A 29 -9.64 -3.40 0.39
CA ALA A 29 -8.41 -3.71 -0.34
C ALA A 29 -8.08 -2.67 -1.42
N ALA A 30 -9.11 -1.97 -1.90
CA ALA A 30 -9.02 -0.87 -2.87
C ALA A 30 -8.78 0.51 -2.21
N THR A 31 -8.62 0.58 -0.90
CA THR A 31 -8.40 1.83 -0.16
C THR A 31 -7.07 2.46 -0.52
N TYR A 32 -7.11 3.76 -0.78
CA TYR A 32 -5.92 4.57 -0.98
C TYR A 32 -5.42 5.12 0.36
N TRP A 33 -4.12 5.03 0.55
CA TRP A 33 -3.37 5.49 1.69
C TRP A 33 -2.50 6.65 1.26
N ARG A 34 -2.50 7.72 2.05
CA ARG A 34 -1.67 8.90 1.82
C ARG A 34 -0.64 9.02 2.93
N CYS A 35 0.63 9.24 2.58
CA CYS A 35 1.61 9.65 3.57
C CYS A 35 1.53 11.16 3.78
N GLU A 36 1.38 11.60 5.03
CA GLU A 36 1.38 13.01 5.37
C GLU A 36 2.80 13.59 5.47
N ALA A 37 3.83 12.74 5.54
CA ALA A 37 5.22 13.18 5.61
C ALA A 37 5.82 13.48 4.22
N CYS A 38 5.57 12.62 3.23
CA CYS A 38 6.10 12.81 1.87
C CYS A 38 5.02 13.18 0.84
N GLY A 39 3.73 13.02 1.18
CA GLY A 39 2.62 13.33 0.27
C GLY A 39 2.21 12.20 -0.67
N GLU A 40 2.95 11.08 -0.71
CA GLU A 40 2.73 9.98 -1.64
C GLU A 40 1.38 9.28 -1.38
N LEU A 41 0.75 8.80 -2.45
CA LEU A 41 -0.54 8.11 -2.41
C LEU A 41 -0.42 6.72 -3.03
N TRP A 42 -0.82 5.67 -2.31
CA TRP A 42 -0.75 4.30 -2.80
C TRP A 42 -1.96 3.47 -2.37
N ASN A 43 -2.13 2.34 -3.05
CA ASN A 43 -3.12 1.34 -2.69
C ASN A 43 -2.39 0.00 -2.48
N LEU A 44 -2.74 -0.72 -1.41
CA LEU A 44 -2.06 -1.95 -1.03
C LEU A 44 -2.24 -3.10 -2.03
N ASP A 45 -3.45 -3.29 -2.55
CA ASP A 45 -3.72 -4.33 -3.56
C ASP A 45 -2.88 -4.12 -4.82
N ARG A 46 -2.81 -2.87 -5.30
CA ARG A 46 -1.95 -2.49 -6.42
C ARG A 46 -0.47 -2.64 -6.10
N LEU A 47 -0.04 -2.31 -4.87
CA LEU A 47 1.35 -2.43 -4.43
C LEU A 47 1.79 -3.91 -4.35
N HIS A 48 0.92 -4.78 -3.85
CA HIS A 48 1.19 -6.22 -3.80
C HIS A 48 1.24 -6.81 -5.22
N ALA A 49 0.30 -6.45 -6.09
CA ALA A 49 0.30 -6.88 -7.49
C ALA A 49 1.55 -6.41 -8.27
N SER A 50 2.09 -5.22 -7.95
CA SER A 50 3.33 -4.72 -8.57
C SER A 50 4.59 -5.37 -8.01
N SER A 51 4.61 -5.70 -6.71
CA SER A 51 5.74 -6.40 -6.09
C SER A 51 6.00 -7.77 -6.70
N ASN A 52 4.93 -8.49 -7.10
CA ASN A 52 5.06 -9.78 -7.78
C ASN A 52 5.79 -9.61 -9.13
N ARG A 53 5.45 -8.56 -9.88
CA ARG A 53 6.06 -8.28 -11.19
C ARG A 53 7.52 -7.80 -11.12
N TYR A 54 8.01 -7.35 -9.97
CA TYR A 54 9.41 -6.97 -9.81
C TYR A 54 10.33 -8.20 -9.67
N ASN A 55 9.82 -9.31 -9.13
CA ASN A 55 10.56 -10.57 -9.03
C ASN A 55 10.50 -11.41 -10.31
N ASP A 56 9.47 -11.23 -11.14
CA ASP A 56 9.32 -11.94 -12.43
C ASP A 56 10.07 -11.26 -13.60
N ARG A 57 11.07 -10.41 -13.34
CA ARG A 57 11.96 -9.96 -14.44
C ARG A 57 12.87 -11.15 -14.78
N PRO A 58 12.74 -11.79 -15.96
CA PRO A 58 13.74 -12.74 -16.39
C PRO A 58 15.03 -11.93 -16.50
N ARG A 59 15.99 -12.28 -15.65
CA ARG A 59 17.37 -11.82 -15.71
C ARG A 59 17.97 -12.43 -16.98
N TRP A 60 17.64 -11.85 -18.14
CA TRP A 60 18.35 -12.18 -19.37
C TRP A 60 19.80 -11.74 -19.15
N THR A 61 20.64 -12.73 -18.92
CA THR A 61 22.10 -12.66 -18.85
C THR A 61 22.61 -13.57 -19.94
#